data_AF-A0A951UT03-F1
#
_entry.id   AF-A0A951UT03-F1
#
_cell.length_a   1.000
_cell.length_b   1.000
_cell.length_c   1.000
_cell.angle_alpha   90.00
_cell.angle_beta   90.00
_cell.angle_gamma   90.00
#
_symmetry.space_group_name_H-M   'P 1'
#
loop_
_entity.id
_entity.type
_entity.pdbx_description
1 polymer ?
#
loop_
_entity_poly.entity_id
_entity_poly.type
_entity_poly.pdbx_seq_one_letter_code
_entity_poly.pdbx_strand_id
1 'polypeptide(L)'
;MGILSINQERQKLILIMSLGYILPVLLLYLKIIPFFWRFYLLILTAIAILAITRLYNFSAVELGLTKQRLGISLKFIALPTLAFVLLMLINYITQGLRIDNSTYQLPFYLFFVGVSSPVQEFLYRGFLFAVFSRAKLAPWLMILLSSLLYSFVHLIYQDVLTLLCTFIIGVLWGVHYVTYRNLYPIILSHSVLGVVAILVGQV
;
A
#
# COMPACT_ATOMS: atom_id res chain seq x y z
N MET A 1 11.76 -12.23 25.81
CA MET A 1 10.51 -12.42 25.04
C MET A 1 10.58 -13.80 24.41
N GLY A 2 9.71 -14.73 24.82
CA GLY A 2 9.81 -16.14 24.38
C GLY A 2 9.52 -16.32 22.89
N ILE A 3 10.18 -17.29 22.25
CA ILE A 3 9.93 -17.66 20.85
C ILE A 3 8.50 -18.19 20.77
N LEU A 4 7.62 -17.47 20.08
CA LEU A 4 6.23 -17.89 19.87
C LEU A 4 6.16 -19.09 18.94
N SER A 5 5.16 -19.94 19.12
CA SER A 5 4.91 -21.03 18.18
C SER A 5 4.41 -20.49 16.84
N ILE A 6 4.65 -21.22 15.75
CA ILE A 6 4.17 -20.83 14.41
C ILE A 6 2.65 -20.64 14.39
N ASN A 7 1.91 -21.44 15.15
CA ASN A 7 0.46 -21.31 15.27
C ASN A 7 0.04 -20.00 15.94
N GLN A 8 0.76 -19.54 16.96
CA GLN A 8 0.51 -18.26 17.61
C GLN A 8 0.79 -17.08 16.67
N GLU A 9 1.87 -17.13 15.89
CA GLU A 9 2.18 -16.09 14.88
C GLU A 9 1.09 -16.02 13.81
N ARG A 10 0.58 -17.16 13.33
CA ARG A 10 -0.52 -17.21 12.36
C ARG A 10 -1.84 -16.67 12.93
N GLN A 11 -2.15 -16.96 14.19
CA GLN A 11 -3.33 -16.40 14.87
C GLN A 11 -3.25 -14.87 14.98
N LYS A 12 -2.10 -14.34 15.42
CA LYS A 12 -1.86 -12.89 15.47
C LYS A 12 -1.98 -12.27 14.08
N LEU A 13 -1.44 -12.93 13.06
CA LEU A 13 -1.51 -12.45 11.69
C LEU A 13 -2.97 -12.30 11.23
N ILE A 14 -3.80 -13.31 11.45
CA ILE A 14 -5.23 -13.27 11.10
C ILE A 14 -5.92 -12.11 11.81
N LEU A 15 -5.64 -11.90 13.11
CA LEU A 15 -6.21 -10.81 13.88
C LEU A 15 -5.79 -9.44 13.33
N ILE A 16 -4.51 -9.26 13.04
CA ILE A 16 -3.94 -8.03 12.47
C ILE A 16 -4.59 -7.72 11.12
N MET A 17 -4.68 -8.70 10.22
CA MET A 17 -5.32 -8.52 8.91
C MET A 17 -6.80 -8.19 9.05
N SER A 18 -7.52 -8.92 9.91
CA SER A 18 -8.96 -8.76 10.09
C SER A 18 -9.30 -7.39 10.70
N LEU A 19 -8.65 -7.01 11.79
CA LEU A 19 -8.96 -5.77 12.51
C LEU A 19 -8.27 -4.54 11.91
N GLY A 20 -7.06 -4.69 11.40
CA GLY A 20 -6.21 -3.58 10.95
C GLY A 20 -6.32 -3.27 9.46
N TYR A 21 -6.82 -4.19 8.63
CA TYR A 21 -6.86 -3.97 7.17
C TYR A 21 -8.25 -4.21 6.58
N ILE A 22 -8.99 -5.20 7.08
CA ILE A 22 -10.29 -5.58 6.51
C ILE A 22 -11.43 -4.79 7.18
N LEU A 23 -11.53 -4.82 8.51
CA LEU A 23 -12.61 -4.19 9.27
C LEU A 23 -12.78 -2.68 8.98
N PRO A 24 -11.74 -1.82 9.03
CA PRO A 24 -11.93 -0.39 8.77
C PRO A 24 -12.47 -0.12 7.36
N VAL A 25 -12.07 -0.92 6.38
CA VAL A 25 -12.54 -0.81 4.99
C VAL A 25 -14.01 -1.26 4.89
N LEU A 26 -14.37 -2.38 5.52
CA LEU A 26 -15.76 -2.86 5.52
C LEU A 26 -16.71 -1.88 6.22
N LEU A 27 -16.28 -1.25 7.32
CA LEU A 27 -17.09 -0.23 8.01
C LEU A 27 -17.41 0.97 7.09
N LEU A 28 -16.44 1.40 6.27
CA LEU A 28 -16.64 2.45 5.26
C LEU A 28 -17.50 1.97 4.09
N TYR A 29 -17.21 0.79 3.55
CA TYR A 29 -17.89 0.23 2.39
C TYR A 29 -19.37 -0.04 2.66
N LEU A 30 -19.69 -0.63 3.81
CA LEU A 30 -21.06 -0.90 4.27
C LEU A 30 -21.77 0.35 4.78
N LYS A 31 -21.13 1.52 4.74
CA LYS A 31 -21.66 2.81 5.20
C LYS A 31 -22.05 2.84 6.68
N ILE A 32 -21.47 1.94 7.50
CA ILE A 32 -21.57 2.00 8.96
C ILE A 32 -20.84 3.25 9.46
N ILE A 33 -19.67 3.54 8.87
CA ILE A 33 -18.97 4.82 9.01
C ILE A 33 -19.14 5.61 7.71
N PRO A 34 -19.60 6.88 7.75
CA PRO A 34 -19.78 7.67 6.54
C PRO A 34 -18.46 7.92 5.81
N PHE A 35 -18.48 7.89 4.46
CA PHE A 35 -17.29 8.02 3.60
C PHE A 35 -16.45 9.29 3.85
N PHE A 36 -17.07 10.38 4.32
CA PHE A 36 -16.34 11.60 4.70
C PHE A 36 -15.31 11.37 5.81
N TRP A 37 -15.51 10.37 6.68
CA TRP A 37 -14.60 10.02 7.77
C TRP A 37 -13.43 9.11 7.37
N ARG A 38 -13.34 8.72 6.09
CA ARG A 38 -12.35 7.72 5.62
C ARG A 38 -10.92 8.03 6.02
N PHE A 39 -10.45 9.27 5.85
CA PHE A 39 -9.07 9.63 6.18
C PHE A 39 -8.78 9.51 7.67
N TYR A 40 -9.70 9.96 8.54
CA TYR A 40 -9.54 9.85 9.99
C TYR A 40 -9.45 8.39 10.43
N LEU A 41 -10.35 7.53 9.94
CA LEU A 41 -10.36 6.11 10.27
C LEU A 41 -9.09 5.39 9.78
N LEU A 42 -8.66 5.66 8.55
CA LEU A 42 -7.47 5.03 7.96
C LEU A 42 -6.17 5.53 8.64
N ILE A 43 -6.09 6.80 9.03
CA ILE A 43 -4.97 7.34 9.82
C ILE A 43 -4.94 6.71 11.22
N LEU A 44 -6.08 6.60 11.89
CA LEU A 44 -6.17 5.94 13.20
C LEU A 44 -5.69 4.49 13.11
N THR A 45 -6.12 3.77 12.08
CA THR A 45 -5.69 2.39 11.80
C THR A 45 -4.18 2.33 11.56
N ALA A 46 -3.62 3.25 10.77
CA ALA A 46 -2.19 3.33 10.53
C ALA A 46 -1.39 3.57 11.81
N ILE A 47 -1.86 4.47 12.69
CA ILE A 47 -1.26 4.73 14.00
C ILE A 47 -1.29 3.46 14.87
N ALA A 48 -2.40 2.72 14.88
CA ALA A 48 -2.50 1.46 15.62
C ALA A 48 -1.50 0.42 15.12
N ILE A 49 -1.33 0.27 13.80
CA ILE A 49 -0.32 -0.64 13.22
C ILE A 49 1.11 -0.18 13.52
N LEU A 50 1.38 1.13 13.51
CA LEU A 50 2.68 1.66 13.91
C LEU A 50 2.98 1.34 15.38
N ALA A 51 1.99 1.46 16.28
CA ALA A 51 2.13 1.05 17.67
C ALA A 51 2.41 -0.45 17.80
N ILE A 52 1.67 -1.30 17.08
CA ILE A 52 1.90 -2.75 17.04
C ILE A 52 3.32 -3.06 16.50
N THR A 53 3.78 -2.34 15.47
CA THR A 53 5.14 -2.51 14.93
C THR A 53 6.19 -2.31 16.03
N ARG A 54 6.02 -1.29 16.88
CA ARG A 54 6.93 -1.05 18.02
C ARG A 54 6.93 -2.21 19.01
N LEU A 55 5.76 -2.80 19.29
CA LEU A 55 5.65 -3.97 20.16
C LEU A 55 6.33 -5.23 19.58
N TYR A 56 6.37 -5.36 18.26
CA TYR A 56 7.06 -6.46 17.57
C TYR A 56 8.59 -6.31 17.54
N ASN A 57 9.13 -5.13 17.87
CA ASN A 57 10.57 -4.84 17.84
C ASN A 57 11.24 -5.24 16.51
N PHE A 58 10.59 -4.92 15.39
CA PHE A 58 11.21 -5.11 14.08
C PHE A 58 12.40 -4.16 13.90
N SER A 59 13.49 -4.67 13.33
CA SER A 59 14.58 -3.82 12.85
C SER A 59 14.16 -3.03 11.61
N ALA A 60 14.83 -1.90 11.36
CA ALA A 60 14.60 -1.11 10.15
C ALA A 60 14.83 -1.93 8.86
N VAL A 61 15.77 -2.88 8.88
CA VAL A 61 16.05 -3.77 7.75
C VAL A 61 14.92 -4.78 7.52
N GLU A 62 14.34 -5.37 8.57
CA GLU A 62 13.15 -6.24 8.44
C GLU A 62 11.96 -5.49 7.82
N LEU A 63 11.83 -4.20 8.13
CA LEU A 63 10.80 -3.30 7.60
C LEU A 63 11.14 -2.76 6.20
N GLY A 64 12.32 -3.08 5.64
CA GLY A 64 12.76 -2.58 4.33
C GLY A 64 13.17 -1.10 4.32
N LEU A 65 13.33 -0.47 5.49
CA LEU A 65 13.83 0.89 5.67
C LEU A 65 15.37 0.88 5.65
N THR A 66 15.93 0.65 4.46
CA THR A 66 17.37 0.45 4.28
C THR A 66 17.88 1.13 3.01
N LYS A 67 19.19 1.44 2.96
CA LYS A 67 19.86 1.90 1.73
C LYS A 67 20.46 0.75 0.92
N GLN A 68 20.38 -0.49 1.42
CA GLN A 68 20.87 -1.67 0.71
C GLN A 68 20.15 -1.83 -0.63
N ARG A 69 20.93 -2.11 -1.69
CA ARG A 69 20.42 -2.32 -3.06
C ARG A 69 19.57 -1.17 -3.62
N LEU A 70 19.64 0.03 -3.03
CA LEU A 70 18.77 1.15 -3.41
C LEU A 70 18.88 1.50 -4.91
N GLY A 71 20.12 1.65 -5.41
CA GLY A 71 20.36 2.02 -6.81
C GLY A 71 19.82 0.99 -7.82
N ILE A 72 20.05 -0.30 -7.58
CA ILE A 72 19.53 -1.34 -8.47
C ILE A 72 18.00 -1.43 -8.37
N SER A 73 17.47 -1.36 -7.15
CA SER A 73 16.04 -1.38 -6.87
C SER A 73 15.29 -0.21 -7.54
N LEU A 74 15.88 0.99 -7.58
CA LEU A 74 15.36 2.15 -8.30
C LEU A 74 15.31 1.92 -9.81
N LYS A 75 16.39 1.37 -10.41
CA LYS A 75 16.43 1.10 -11.85
C LYS A 75 15.32 0.13 -12.28
N PHE A 76 15.09 -0.93 -11.50
CA PHE A 76 14.08 -1.93 -11.83
C PHE A 76 12.64 -1.45 -11.61
N ILE A 77 12.37 -0.58 -10.63
CA ILE A 77 11.01 -0.03 -10.45
C ILE A 77 10.69 1.10 -11.43
N ALA A 78 11.71 1.78 -11.98
CA ALA A 78 11.51 2.89 -12.90
C ALA A 78 10.73 2.46 -14.15
N LEU A 79 11.08 1.34 -14.79
CA LEU A 79 10.42 0.87 -16.01
C LEU A 79 8.90 0.64 -15.83
N PRO A 80 8.42 -0.19 -14.87
CA PRO A 80 6.99 -0.35 -14.68
C PRO A 80 6.31 0.96 -14.27
N THR A 81 6.96 1.80 -13.44
CA THR A 81 6.40 3.11 -13.06
C THR A 81 6.16 3.99 -14.28
N LEU A 82 7.17 4.14 -15.15
CA LEU A 82 7.07 4.93 -16.37
C LEU A 82 6.04 4.36 -17.35
N ALA A 83 5.92 3.04 -17.44
CA ALA A 83 4.90 2.39 -18.27
C ALA A 83 3.48 2.74 -17.79
N PHE A 84 3.18 2.65 -16.49
CA PHE A 84 1.88 3.05 -15.95
C PHE A 84 1.60 4.54 -16.10
N VAL A 85 2.61 5.40 -15.87
CA VAL A 85 2.47 6.85 -16.15
C VAL A 85 2.11 7.08 -17.62
N LEU A 86 2.81 6.43 -18.55
CA LEU A 86 2.54 6.56 -19.98
C LEU A 86 1.12 6.10 -20.32
N LEU A 87 0.65 4.97 -19.78
CA LEU A 87 -0.72 4.49 -19.98
C LEU A 87 -1.77 5.50 -19.49
N MET A 88 -1.55 6.10 -18.31
CA MET A 88 -2.44 7.14 -17.78
C MET A 88 -2.45 8.39 -18.67
N LEU A 89 -1.29 8.82 -19.17
CA LEU A 89 -1.17 9.97 -20.06
C LEU A 89 -1.81 9.72 -21.43
N ILE A 90 -1.66 8.51 -21.99
CA ILE A 90 -2.34 8.11 -23.22
C ILE A 90 -3.85 8.20 -23.02
N ASN A 91 -4.37 7.58 -21.95
CA ASN A 91 -5.79 7.62 -21.62
C ASN A 91 -6.30 9.06 -21.43
N TYR A 92 -5.49 9.94 -20.84
CA TYR A 92 -5.81 11.36 -20.71
C TYR A 92 -5.91 12.08 -22.06
N ILE A 93 -4.94 11.87 -22.96
CA ILE A 93 -4.91 12.50 -24.29
C ILE A 93 -6.04 11.97 -25.20
N THR A 94 -6.40 10.69 -25.06
CA THR A 94 -7.49 10.06 -25.81
C THR A 94 -8.88 10.33 -25.24
N GLN A 95 -9.02 11.29 -24.31
CA GLN A 95 -10.29 11.66 -23.66
C GLN A 95 -11.00 10.48 -22.98
N GLY A 96 -10.22 9.62 -22.31
CA GLY A 96 -10.75 8.55 -21.48
C GLY A 96 -11.62 9.07 -20.32
N LEU A 97 -12.28 8.14 -19.62
CA LEU A 97 -13.08 8.46 -18.45
C LEU A 97 -12.23 9.17 -17.39
N ARG A 98 -12.79 10.24 -16.81
CA ARG A 98 -12.14 11.09 -15.80
C ARG A 98 -13.13 11.49 -14.73
N ILE A 99 -12.64 11.56 -13.50
CA ILE A 99 -13.33 12.13 -12.37
C ILE A 99 -12.87 13.58 -12.18
N ASP A 100 -13.77 14.45 -11.72
CA ASP A 100 -13.41 15.81 -11.32
C ASP A 100 -12.36 15.77 -10.20
N ASN A 101 -11.22 16.37 -10.49
CA ASN A 101 -10.07 16.47 -9.59
C ASN A 101 -9.77 17.91 -9.17
N SER A 102 -10.62 18.88 -9.53
CA SER A 102 -10.43 20.31 -9.24
C SER A 102 -10.37 20.62 -7.75
N THR A 103 -10.94 19.75 -6.91
CA THR A 103 -10.92 19.87 -5.45
C THR A 103 -9.55 19.60 -4.83
N TYR A 104 -8.63 18.92 -5.54
CA TYR A 104 -7.32 18.57 -5.02
C TYR A 104 -6.32 19.71 -5.24
N GLN A 105 -5.93 20.36 -4.15
CA GLN A 105 -4.97 21.45 -4.16
C GLN A 105 -3.58 20.99 -3.71
N LEU A 106 -2.57 21.84 -3.87
CA LEU A 106 -1.17 21.56 -3.49
C LEU A 106 -1.00 20.91 -2.10
N PRO A 107 -1.70 21.35 -1.02
CA PRO A 107 -1.58 20.70 0.28
C PRO A 107 -1.95 19.21 0.28
N PHE A 108 -2.92 18.80 -0.54
CA PHE A 108 -3.30 17.40 -0.69
C PHE A 108 -2.18 16.59 -1.34
N TYR A 109 -1.52 17.12 -2.36
CA TYR A 109 -0.38 16.46 -3.00
C TYR A 109 0.82 16.32 -2.06
N LEU A 110 1.11 17.36 -1.25
CA LEU A 110 2.16 17.30 -0.24
C LEU A 110 1.85 16.25 0.84
N PHE A 111 0.61 16.21 1.31
CA PHE A 111 0.13 15.16 2.21
C PHE A 111 0.25 13.77 1.56
N PHE A 112 -0.15 13.64 0.30
CA PHE A 112 -0.13 12.37 -0.41
C PHE A 112 1.30 11.82 -0.53
N VAL A 113 2.24 12.65 -1.00
CA VAL A 113 3.64 12.25 -1.21
C VAL A 113 4.40 12.09 0.10
N GLY A 114 4.20 13.01 1.06
CA GLY A 114 4.96 13.05 2.30
C GLY A 114 4.45 12.13 3.40
N VAL A 115 3.16 11.77 3.37
CA VAL A 115 2.51 11.00 4.45
C VAL A 115 1.79 9.79 3.88
N SER A 116 0.82 9.99 2.99
CA SER A 116 -0.09 8.92 2.56
C SER A 116 0.64 7.75 1.89
N SER A 117 1.38 8.02 0.81
CA SER A 117 2.13 7.00 0.07
C SER A 117 3.18 6.30 0.94
N PRO A 118 4.06 7.01 1.69
CA PRO A 118 5.00 6.38 2.62
C PRO A 118 4.35 5.48 3.67
N VAL A 119 3.25 5.93 4.29
CA VAL A 119 2.53 5.15 5.31
C VAL A 119 1.87 3.93 4.67
N GLN A 120 1.24 4.06 3.51
CA GLN A 120 0.65 2.93 2.81
C GLN A 120 1.71 1.86 2.46
N GLU A 121 2.84 2.25 1.88
CA GLU A 121 3.90 1.28 1.57
C GLU A 121 4.52 0.67 2.83
N PHE A 122 4.66 1.45 3.89
CA PHE A 122 5.05 0.91 5.19
C PHE A 122 4.07 -0.15 5.69
N LEU A 123 2.76 0.10 5.64
CA LEU A 123 1.74 -0.83 6.10
C LEU A 123 1.72 -2.12 5.28
N TYR A 124 1.72 -2.01 3.95
CA TYR A 124 1.50 -3.16 3.06
C TYR A 124 2.78 -3.90 2.70
N ARG A 125 3.91 -3.20 2.51
CA ARG A 125 5.18 -3.82 2.08
C ARG A 125 6.15 -3.95 3.25
N GLY A 126 6.20 -2.97 4.15
CA GLY A 126 7.08 -3.02 5.32
C GLY A 126 6.57 -4.01 6.38
N PHE A 127 5.53 -3.59 7.10
CA PHE A 127 5.00 -4.30 8.25
C PHE A 127 4.40 -5.66 7.89
N LEU A 128 3.49 -5.74 6.90
CA LEU A 128 2.84 -7.01 6.54
C LEU A 128 3.86 -8.06 6.11
N PHE A 129 4.85 -7.74 5.27
CA PHE A 129 5.87 -8.73 4.91
C PHE A 129 6.71 -9.15 6.11
N ALA A 130 7.01 -8.23 7.04
CA ALA A 130 7.77 -8.56 8.24
C ALA A 130 6.99 -9.56 9.14
N VAL A 131 5.69 -9.35 9.37
CA VAL A 131 4.86 -10.32 10.11
C VAL A 131 4.64 -11.62 9.33
N PHE A 132 4.44 -11.57 8.01
CA PHE A 132 4.33 -12.77 7.19
C PHE A 132 5.61 -13.61 7.23
N SER A 133 6.79 -12.96 7.26
CA SER A 133 8.08 -13.65 7.32
C SER A 133 8.26 -14.37 8.65
N ARG A 134 7.85 -13.76 9.77
CA ARG A 134 7.83 -14.42 11.08
C ARG A 134 6.84 -15.58 11.14
N ALA A 135 5.69 -15.45 10.48
CA ALA A 135 4.72 -16.53 10.31
C ALA A 135 5.14 -17.62 9.30
N LYS A 136 6.34 -17.49 8.70
CA LYS A 136 6.93 -18.41 7.72
C LYS A 136 6.04 -18.67 6.49
N LEU A 137 5.37 -17.63 5.99
CA LEU A 137 4.62 -17.76 4.73
C LEU A 137 5.56 -17.83 3.53
N ALA A 138 5.12 -18.53 2.48
CA ALA A 138 5.85 -18.57 1.22
C ALA A 138 5.84 -17.19 0.53
N PRO A 139 6.92 -16.79 -0.18
CA PRO A 139 7.01 -15.45 -0.80
C PRO A 139 5.84 -15.11 -1.74
N TRP A 140 5.37 -16.06 -2.54
CA TRP A 140 4.23 -15.83 -3.45
C TRP A 140 2.93 -15.53 -2.68
N LEU A 141 2.73 -16.17 -1.52
CA LEU A 141 1.56 -15.94 -0.68
C LEU A 141 1.63 -14.57 0.00
N MET A 142 2.83 -14.13 0.41
CA MET A 142 3.05 -12.77 0.92
C MET A 142 2.65 -11.72 -0.12
N ILE A 143 3.10 -11.91 -1.37
CA ILE A 143 2.76 -11.02 -2.49
C ILE A 143 1.25 -11.00 -2.70
N LEU A 144 0.61 -12.16 -2.79
CA LEU A 144 -0.83 -12.25 -3.02
C LEU A 144 -1.64 -11.58 -1.91
N LEU A 145 -1.38 -11.92 -0.64
CA LEU A 145 -2.13 -11.38 0.50
C LEU A 145 -1.91 -9.87 0.65
N SER A 146 -0.67 -9.40 0.53
CA SER A 146 -0.37 -7.96 0.57
C SER A 146 -1.07 -7.21 -0.55
N SER A 147 -1.09 -7.76 -1.78
CA SER A 147 -1.69 -7.10 -2.95
C SER A 147 -3.20 -7.08 -2.86
N LEU A 148 -3.82 -8.17 -2.37
CA LEU A 148 -5.25 -8.21 -2.09
C LEU A 148 -5.63 -7.17 -1.05
N LEU A 149 -4.93 -7.09 0.08
CA LEU A 149 -5.21 -6.09 1.12
C LEU A 149 -4.97 -4.65 0.64
N TYR A 150 -3.92 -4.42 -0.16
CA TYR A 150 -3.63 -3.12 -0.75
C TYR A 150 -4.72 -2.69 -1.74
N SER A 151 -5.20 -3.59 -2.59
CA SER A 151 -6.34 -3.32 -3.47
C SER A 151 -7.63 -3.12 -2.66
N PHE A 152 -7.85 -3.94 -1.62
CA PHE A 152 -9.06 -3.94 -0.82
C PHE A 152 -9.41 -2.57 -0.22
N VAL A 153 -8.43 -1.76 0.20
CA VAL A 153 -8.71 -0.40 0.71
C VAL A 153 -9.41 0.49 -0.31
N HIS A 154 -9.24 0.24 -1.60
CA HIS A 154 -9.86 0.99 -2.69
C HIS A 154 -11.31 0.57 -2.95
N LEU A 155 -11.79 -0.52 -2.33
CA LEU A 155 -13.19 -0.95 -2.41
C LEU A 155 -14.16 0.16 -1.96
N ILE A 156 -13.73 1.05 -1.07
CA ILE A 156 -14.52 2.19 -0.59
C ILE A 156 -14.93 3.17 -1.70
N TYR A 157 -14.22 3.17 -2.83
CA TYR A 157 -14.51 4.03 -3.98
C TYR A 157 -15.52 3.40 -4.95
N GLN A 158 -15.86 2.12 -4.78
CA GLN A 158 -16.82 1.39 -5.62
C GLN A 158 -16.48 1.40 -7.12
N ASP A 159 -15.19 1.52 -7.44
CA ASP A 159 -14.69 1.49 -8.81
C ASP A 159 -13.88 0.21 -9.08
N VAL A 160 -14.38 -0.60 -10.01
CA VAL A 160 -13.81 -1.91 -10.34
C VAL A 160 -12.46 -1.76 -11.05
N LEU A 161 -12.31 -0.72 -11.88
CA LEU A 161 -11.06 -0.50 -12.61
C LEU A 161 -9.92 -0.14 -11.65
N THR A 162 -10.15 0.80 -10.72
CA THR A 162 -9.21 1.16 -9.65
C THR A 162 -8.87 -0.06 -8.79
N LEU A 163 -9.84 -0.92 -8.44
CA LEU A 163 -9.56 -2.18 -7.74
C LEU A 163 -8.61 -3.09 -8.52
N LEU A 164 -8.87 -3.32 -9.81
CA LEU A 164 -8.03 -4.16 -10.66
C LEU A 164 -6.63 -3.58 -10.86
N CYS A 165 -6.54 -2.28 -11.17
CA CYS A 165 -5.28 -1.58 -11.38
C CYS A 165 -4.42 -1.57 -10.11
N THR A 166 -5.00 -1.26 -8.95
CA THR A 166 -4.30 -1.26 -7.67
C THR A 166 -3.87 -2.67 -7.25
N PHE A 167 -4.62 -3.72 -7.61
CA PHE A 167 -4.20 -5.10 -7.40
C PHE A 167 -2.97 -5.45 -8.26
N ILE A 168 -2.99 -5.12 -9.57
CA ILE A 168 -1.88 -5.38 -10.49
C ILE A 168 -0.61 -4.65 -10.04
N ILE A 169 -0.73 -3.34 -9.75
CA ILE A 169 0.36 -2.53 -9.20
C ILE A 169 0.82 -3.10 -7.84
N GLY A 170 -0.14 -3.55 -7.04
CA GLY A 170 0.04 -4.28 -5.79
C GLY A 170 1.03 -5.43 -5.92
N VAL A 171 0.77 -6.32 -6.88
CA VAL A 171 1.59 -7.50 -7.20
C VAL A 171 2.98 -7.08 -7.66
N LEU A 172 3.08 -6.09 -8.55
CA LEU A 172 4.37 -5.61 -9.05
C LEU A 172 5.25 -5.06 -7.91
N TRP A 173 4.70 -4.23 -7.03
CA TRP A 173 5.40 -3.74 -5.85
C TRP A 173 5.71 -4.86 -4.86
N GLY A 174 4.84 -5.85 -4.71
CA GLY A 174 5.11 -7.04 -3.88
C GLY A 174 6.28 -7.87 -4.40
N VAL A 175 6.32 -8.19 -5.70
CA VAL A 175 7.42 -8.91 -6.36
C VAL A 175 8.73 -8.14 -6.19
N HIS A 176 8.69 -6.82 -6.45
CA HIS A 176 9.83 -5.94 -6.28
C HIS A 176 10.33 -5.93 -4.83
N TYR A 177 9.43 -5.81 -3.85
CA TYR A 177 9.78 -5.83 -2.44
C TYR A 177 10.40 -7.17 -2.00
N VAL A 178 9.86 -8.31 -2.46
CA VAL A 178 10.45 -9.62 -2.16
C VAL A 178 11.89 -9.71 -2.65
N THR A 179 12.18 -9.12 -3.81
CA THR A 179 13.47 -9.18 -4.51
C THR A 179 14.53 -8.27 -3.89
N TYR A 180 14.17 -7.03 -3.58
CA TYR A 180 15.13 -6.00 -3.14
C TYR A 180 15.06 -5.66 -1.65
N ARG A 181 13.92 -5.95 -0.99
CA ARG A 181 13.64 -5.63 0.42
C ARG A 181 13.97 -4.17 0.77
N ASN A 182 13.52 -3.26 -0.10
CA ASN A 182 13.74 -1.83 0.05
C ASN A 182 12.45 -1.06 -0.24
N LEU A 183 11.95 -0.30 0.73
CA LEU A 183 10.72 0.46 0.60
C LEU A 183 10.88 1.75 -0.21
N TYR A 184 12.03 2.42 -0.16
CA TYR A 184 12.17 3.76 -0.73
C TYR A 184 11.84 3.84 -2.23
N PRO A 185 12.28 2.89 -3.07
CA PRO A 185 11.92 2.88 -4.50
C PRO A 185 10.43 2.67 -4.75
N ILE A 186 9.77 1.89 -3.90
CA ILE A 186 8.33 1.61 -4.00
C ILE A 186 7.54 2.83 -3.54
N ILE A 187 7.94 3.47 -2.45
CA ILE A 187 7.36 4.75 -1.99
C ILE A 187 7.45 5.80 -3.09
N LEU A 188 8.62 5.92 -3.75
CA LEU A 188 8.79 6.85 -4.86
C LEU A 188 7.86 6.49 -6.04
N SER A 189 7.80 5.21 -6.42
CA SER A 189 6.91 4.71 -7.48
C SER A 189 5.44 5.03 -7.15
N HIS A 190 4.98 4.71 -5.95
CA HIS A 190 3.61 4.98 -5.50
C HIS A 190 3.30 6.48 -5.49
N SER A 191 4.21 7.31 -4.96
CA SER A 191 4.05 8.76 -4.96
C SER A 191 3.90 9.30 -6.39
N VAL A 192 4.73 8.85 -7.33
CA VAL A 192 4.62 9.26 -8.75
C VAL A 192 3.31 8.80 -9.36
N LEU A 193 2.96 7.52 -9.26
CA LEU A 193 1.73 6.98 -9.84
C LEU A 193 0.48 7.67 -9.28
N GLY A 194 0.41 7.84 -7.97
CA GLY A 194 -0.73 8.48 -7.33
C GLY A 194 -0.86 9.95 -7.69
N VAL A 195 0.24 10.72 -7.70
CA VAL A 195 0.21 12.13 -8.14
C VAL A 195 -0.29 12.25 -9.57
N VAL A 196 0.24 11.44 -10.49
CA VAL A 196 -0.20 11.44 -11.89
C VAL A 196 -1.66 11.06 -12.00
N ALA A 197 -2.09 9.96 -11.35
CA ALA A 197 -3.48 9.50 -11.35
C ALA A 197 -4.45 10.59 -10.87
N ILE A 198 -4.13 11.27 -9.76
CA ILE A 198 -4.95 12.38 -9.24
C ILE A 198 -4.95 13.55 -10.25
N LEU A 199 -3.81 13.93 -10.82
CA LEU A 199 -3.70 15.04 -11.78
C LEU A 199 -4.48 14.80 -13.08
N VAL A 200 -4.58 13.56 -13.54
CA VAL A 200 -5.29 13.22 -14.78
C VAL A 200 -6.72 12.74 -14.55
N GLY A 201 -7.19 12.72 -13.29
CA GLY A 201 -8.56 12.32 -12.92
C GLY A 201 -8.84 10.82 -13.05
N GLN A 202 -7.81 9.97 -12.88
CA GLN A 202 -7.89 8.51 -12.98
C GLN A 202 -7.69 7.85 -11.60
N VAL A 203 -8.50 8.27 -10.63
CA VAL A 203 -8.46 7.83 -9.23
C VAL A 203 -9.78 7.20 -8.81
#